data_AF-A0A2G9P8F2-F1
#
_entry.id   AF-A0A2G9P8F2-F1
#
_cell.length_a   1.000
_cell.length_b   1.000
_cell.length_c   1.000
_cell.angle_alpha   90.00
_cell.angle_beta   90.00
_cell.angle_gamma   90.00
#
_symmetry.space_group_name_H-M   'P 1'
#
loop_
_entity.id
_entity.type
_entity.pdbx_description
1 polymer ?
#
loop_
_entity_poly.entity_id
_entity_poly.type
_entity_poly.pdbx_seq_one_letter_code
_entity_poly.pdbx_strand_id
1 'polypeptide(L)'
;MNFKRRLAKGDKERIVFLHKKLIDMLQIYGAKKEGLVFVSQSPKKSKIFWAQKNKFFSREGKYNKRTIQQIVKSASKKSGIKKNATPHTLRHSFATHLLESGADIRYIQQLLGHKDLKTTQIYTHVANKDIKKLAKLL
;
A
#
# COMPACT_ATOMS: atom_id res chain seq x y z
N MET A 1 -2.17 -1.85 17.74
CA MET A 1 -3.14 -2.80 17.17
C MET A 1 -2.53 -3.39 15.89
N ASN A 2 -2.34 -4.71 15.81
CA ASN A 2 -1.69 -5.34 14.66
C ASN A 2 -2.73 -5.80 13.64
N PHE A 3 -2.60 -5.38 12.38
CA PHE A 3 -3.42 -5.88 11.29
C PHE A 3 -2.68 -7.05 10.62
N LYS A 4 -3.24 -8.25 10.74
CA LYS A 4 -2.82 -9.41 9.95
C LYS A 4 -3.56 -9.35 8.62
N ARG A 5 -2.83 -9.26 7.50
CA ARG A 5 -3.43 -9.35 6.17
C ARG A 5 -2.97 -10.64 5.50
N ARG A 6 -3.93 -11.50 5.14
CA ARG A 6 -3.71 -12.57 4.15
C ARG A 6 -3.65 -11.98 2.74
N LEU A 7 -2.92 -12.66 1.87
CA LEU A 7 -2.78 -12.47 0.41
C LEU A 7 -1.52 -11.70 -0.03
N ALA A 8 -0.40 -12.41 -0.02
CA ALA A 8 0.72 -12.20 -0.96
C ALA A 8 0.92 -13.48 -1.80
N LYS A 9 1.65 -13.38 -2.93
CA LYS A 9 1.99 -14.53 -3.80
C LYS A 9 2.58 -15.67 -2.95
N GLY A 10 1.94 -16.85 -2.97
CA GLY A 10 2.37 -18.03 -2.22
C GLY A 10 1.80 -18.17 -0.79
N ASP A 11 0.65 -17.55 -0.50
CA ASP A 11 -0.14 -17.78 0.73
C ASP A 11 0.56 -17.45 2.07
N LYS A 12 1.64 -16.66 2.01
CA LYS A 12 2.39 -16.25 3.21
C LYS A 12 1.67 -15.12 3.96
N GLU A 13 1.42 -15.34 5.24
CA GLU A 13 0.91 -14.30 6.15
C GLU A 13 1.97 -13.22 6.42
N ARG A 14 1.52 -11.98 6.56
CA ARG A 14 2.39 -10.83 6.85
C ARG A 14 1.75 -9.93 7.90
N ILE A 15 2.57 -9.47 8.82
CA ILE A 15 2.19 -8.49 9.83
C ILE A 15 2.56 -7.11 9.25
N VAL A 16 1.59 -6.20 9.23
CA VAL A 16 1.82 -4.81 8.85
C VAL A 16 1.38 -3.92 10.00
N PHE A 17 2.25 -3.00 10.39
CA PHE A 17 1.94 -1.99 11.39
C PHE A 17 1.22 -0.84 10.71
N LEU A 18 0.02 -0.51 11.19
CA LEU A 18 -0.75 0.63 10.72
C LEU A 18 -0.77 1.69 11.83
N HIS A 19 -0.63 2.95 11.42
CA HIS A 19 -0.74 4.07 12.34
C HIS A 19 -2.17 4.14 12.93
N LYS A 20 -2.31 4.48 14.22
CA LYS A 20 -3.59 4.52 14.93
C LYS A 20 -4.68 5.31 14.17
N LYS A 21 -4.35 6.50 13.68
CA LYS A 21 -5.25 7.32 12.86
C LYS A 21 -5.82 6.59 11.63
N LEU A 22 -5.00 5.77 10.96
CA LEU A 22 -5.46 4.98 9.82
C LEU A 22 -6.42 3.88 10.29
N ILE A 23 -6.13 3.25 11.43
CA ILE A 23 -7.00 2.23 12.03
C ILE A 23 -8.37 2.83 12.34
N ASP A 24 -8.40 3.97 13.01
CA ASP A 24 -9.62 4.68 13.39
C ASP A 24 -10.43 5.06 12.13
N MET A 25 -9.75 5.57 11.10
CA MET A 25 -10.37 5.87 9.81
C MET A 25 -10.96 4.61 9.17
N LEU A 26 -10.21 3.51 9.11
CA LEU A 26 -10.69 2.26 8.54
C LEU A 26 -11.93 1.72 9.27
N GLN A 27 -12.00 1.88 10.59
CA GLN A 27 -13.17 1.52 11.38
C GLN A 27 -14.40 2.36 11.01
N ILE A 28 -14.24 3.68 10.83
CA ILE A 28 -15.33 4.58 10.34
C ILE A 28 -15.87 4.08 9.00
N TYR A 29 -14.99 3.63 8.11
CA TYR A 29 -15.38 3.11 6.80
C TYR A 29 -15.84 1.63 6.82
N GLY A 30 -15.99 1.03 8.00
CA GLY A 30 -16.57 -0.30 8.19
C GLY A 30 -15.59 -1.47 8.05
N ALA A 31 -14.29 -1.22 8.08
CA ALA A 31 -13.29 -2.29 8.08
C ALA A 31 -13.34 -3.07 9.40
N LYS A 32 -13.50 -4.39 9.28
CA LYS A 32 -13.47 -5.31 10.43
C LYS A 32 -12.06 -5.89 10.62
N LYS A 33 -11.76 -6.32 11.84
CA LYS A 33 -10.45 -6.84 12.29
C LYS A 33 -9.91 -8.01 11.44
N GLU A 34 -10.80 -8.79 10.83
CA GLU A 34 -10.52 -9.99 10.03
C GLU A 34 -10.83 -9.81 8.53
N GLY A 35 -11.31 -8.63 8.14
CA GLY A 35 -11.90 -8.38 6.83
C GLY A 35 -10.96 -7.73 5.82
N LEU A 36 -11.28 -7.90 4.54
CA LEU A 36 -10.68 -7.12 3.46
C LEU A 36 -10.98 -5.63 3.69
N VAL A 37 -9.93 -4.82 3.74
CA VAL A 37 -10.01 -3.36 3.96
C VAL A 37 -10.64 -2.62 2.75
N PHE A 38 -10.70 -3.28 1.58
CA PHE A 38 -11.20 -2.71 0.33
C PHE A 38 -12.51 -3.36 -0.11
N VAL A 39 -13.56 -3.25 0.70
CA VAL A 39 -14.93 -3.62 0.31
C VAL A 39 -15.63 -2.37 -0.24
N SER A 40 -16.26 -2.48 -1.40
CA SER A 40 -17.09 -1.39 -1.95
C SER A 40 -18.27 -1.10 -1.02
N GLN A 41 -18.54 0.17 -0.70
CA GLN A 41 -19.69 0.60 0.10
C GLN A 41 -21.04 0.54 -0.66
N SER A 42 -21.15 -0.27 -1.71
CA SER A 42 -22.40 -0.34 -2.48
C SER A 42 -23.54 -1.00 -1.69
N PRO A 43 -24.80 -0.51 -1.84
CA PRO A 43 -25.94 -1.04 -1.12
C PRO A 43 -26.14 -2.53 -1.38
N LYS A 44 -26.51 -3.30 -0.34
CA LYS A 44 -26.69 -4.77 -0.36
C LYS A 44 -27.73 -5.26 -1.39
N LYS A 45 -28.53 -4.39 -1.99
CA LYS A 45 -29.56 -4.74 -2.98
C LYS A 45 -28.91 -4.91 -4.36
N SER A 46 -28.48 -6.14 -4.65
CA SER A 46 -27.97 -6.65 -5.94
C SER A 46 -26.49 -6.36 -6.27
N LYS A 47 -25.56 -6.99 -5.53
CA LYS A 47 -24.11 -6.99 -5.86
C LYS A 47 -23.81 -7.39 -7.31
N ILE A 48 -24.61 -8.30 -7.86
CA ILE A 48 -24.45 -8.85 -9.21
C ILE A 48 -24.85 -7.80 -10.27
N PHE A 49 -25.99 -7.13 -10.10
CA PHE A 49 -26.50 -6.15 -11.06
C PHE A 49 -25.60 -4.91 -11.14
N TRP A 50 -25.09 -4.45 -9.99
CA TRP A 50 -24.17 -3.30 -9.93
C TRP A 50 -22.78 -3.62 -10.48
N ALA A 51 -22.21 -4.79 -10.19
CA ALA A 51 -20.93 -5.21 -10.76
C ALA A 51 -21.01 -5.43 -12.29
N GLN A 52 -22.16 -5.89 -12.78
CA GLN A 52 -22.40 -6.09 -14.22
C GLN A 52 -22.56 -4.75 -14.97
N LYS A 53 -23.10 -3.72 -14.30
CA LYS A 53 -23.25 -2.35 -14.86
C LYS A 53 -22.00 -1.49 -14.68
N ASN A 54 -21.18 -1.73 -13.66
CA ASN A 54 -19.95 -0.98 -13.38
C ASN A 54 -18.68 -1.83 -13.54
N LYS A 55 -17.92 -1.56 -14.60
CA LYS A 55 -16.59 -2.15 -14.91
C LYS A 55 -15.52 -1.97 -13.81
N PHE A 56 -15.85 -1.27 -12.73
CA PHE A 56 -14.97 -0.93 -11.62
C PHE A 56 -15.04 -1.93 -10.44
N PHE A 57 -15.93 -2.91 -10.47
CA PHE A 57 -16.12 -3.84 -9.34
C PHE A 57 -16.00 -5.30 -9.77
N SER A 58 -15.59 -6.17 -8.86
CA SER A 58 -15.72 -7.62 -9.04
C SER A 58 -17.15 -8.06 -8.72
N ARG A 59 -17.57 -9.25 -9.22
CA ARG A 59 -18.86 -9.89 -8.90
C ARG A 59 -19.12 -10.03 -7.39
N GLU A 60 -18.07 -10.00 -6.57
CA GLU A 60 -18.13 -10.11 -5.10
C GLU A 60 -18.23 -8.75 -4.37
N GLY A 61 -18.19 -7.63 -5.10
CA GLY A 61 -18.16 -6.28 -4.51
C GLY A 61 -16.78 -5.83 -4.02
N LYS A 62 -15.70 -6.49 -4.46
CA LYS A 62 -14.31 -6.08 -4.20
C LYS A 62 -13.84 -5.14 -5.29
N TYR A 63 -12.96 -4.20 -4.95
CA TYR A 63 -12.26 -3.41 -5.96
C TYR A 63 -11.35 -4.30 -6.80
N ASN A 64 -11.44 -4.21 -8.12
CA ASN A 64 -10.48 -4.84 -9.00
C ASN A 64 -9.19 -3.99 -9.08
N LYS A 65 -8.09 -4.57 -9.61
CA LYS A 65 -6.79 -3.89 -9.71
C LYS A 65 -6.88 -2.56 -10.49
N ARG A 66 -7.66 -2.56 -11.58
CA ARG A 66 -7.84 -1.38 -12.44
C ARG A 66 -8.51 -0.23 -11.67
N THR A 67 -9.49 -0.54 -10.83
CA THR A 67 -10.17 0.48 -10.03
C THR A 67 -9.26 1.10 -9.00
N ILE A 68 -8.43 0.30 -8.32
CA ILE A 68 -7.42 0.84 -7.39
C ILE A 68 -6.44 1.76 -8.13
N GLN A 69 -5.98 1.36 -9.32
CA GLN A 69 -5.11 2.21 -10.15
C GLN A 69 -5.80 3.53 -10.54
N GLN A 70 -7.09 3.48 -10.90
CA GLN A 70 -7.87 4.67 -11.26
C GLN A 70 -8.12 5.58 -10.07
N ILE A 71 -8.39 5.03 -8.88
CA ILE A 71 -8.51 5.80 -7.63
C ILE A 71 -7.21 6.55 -7.36
N VAL A 72 -6.06 5.87 -7.40
CA VAL A 72 -4.75 6.51 -7.19
C VAL A 72 -4.46 7.58 -8.24
N LYS A 73 -4.75 7.30 -9.51
CA LYS A 73 -4.58 8.28 -10.61
C LYS A 73 -5.47 9.52 -10.42
N SER A 74 -6.72 9.33 -10.03
CA SER A 74 -7.66 10.42 -9.76
C SER A 74 -7.19 11.27 -8.58
N ALA A 75 -6.79 10.63 -7.48
CA ALA A 75 -6.23 11.31 -6.31
C ALA A 75 -4.98 12.12 -6.67
N SER A 76 -4.05 11.52 -7.43
CA SER A 76 -2.83 12.20 -7.91
C SER A 76 -3.13 13.43 -8.74
N LYS A 77 -4.14 13.37 -9.62
CA LYS A 77 -4.56 14.52 -10.43
C LYS A 77 -5.13 15.64 -9.56
N LYS A 78 -5.99 15.28 -8.59
CA LYS A 78 -6.60 16.24 -7.65
C LYS A 78 -5.58 16.90 -6.74
N SER A 79 -4.50 16.20 -6.38
CA SER A 79 -3.43 16.74 -5.54
C SER A 79 -2.37 17.53 -6.33
N GLY A 80 -2.56 17.78 -7.63
CA GLY A 80 -1.61 18.53 -8.46
C GLY A 80 -0.28 17.82 -8.73
N ILE A 81 -0.19 16.51 -8.47
CA ILE A 81 1.05 15.74 -8.73
C ILE A 81 1.17 15.53 -10.24
N LYS A 82 2.19 16.16 -10.84
CA LYS A 82 2.48 16.08 -12.29
C LYS A 82 3.08 14.74 -12.72
N LYS A 83 3.75 14.03 -11.80
CA LYS A 83 4.37 12.72 -12.08
C LYS A 83 3.31 11.62 -12.09
N ASN A 84 3.54 10.56 -12.87
CA ASN A 84 2.66 9.40 -12.88
C ASN A 84 2.71 8.66 -11.53
N ALA A 85 1.67 8.82 -10.70
CA ALA A 85 1.51 8.08 -9.46
C ALA A 85 0.66 6.82 -9.68
N THR A 86 1.19 5.69 -9.22
CA THR A 86 0.52 4.39 -9.23
C THR A 86 0.60 3.76 -7.84
N PRO A 87 -0.16 2.68 -7.55
CA PRO A 87 0.00 1.94 -6.31
C PRO A 87 1.44 1.47 -6.06
N HIS A 88 2.19 1.12 -7.11
CA HIS A 88 3.61 0.76 -6.98
C HIS A 88 4.47 1.97 -6.63
N THR A 89 4.21 3.13 -7.23
CA THR A 89 4.89 4.38 -6.87
C THR A 89 4.76 4.68 -5.37
N LEU A 90 3.55 4.55 -4.82
CA LEU A 90 3.30 4.73 -3.38
C LEU A 90 4.07 3.72 -2.52
N ARG A 91 4.14 2.46 -2.96
CA ARG A 91 4.96 1.42 -2.29
C ARG A 91 6.43 1.78 -2.31
N HIS A 92 6.95 2.29 -3.43
CA HIS A 92 8.34 2.71 -3.53
C HIS A 92 8.61 3.91 -2.60
N SER A 93 7.75 4.91 -2.59
CA SER A 93 7.87 6.06 -1.69
C SER A 93 7.88 5.64 -0.21
N PHE A 94 7.00 4.71 0.19
CA PHE A 94 6.99 4.16 1.54
C PHE A 94 8.33 3.53 1.92
N ALA A 95 8.89 2.69 1.04
CA ALA A 95 10.17 2.03 1.29
C ALA A 95 11.34 3.02 1.37
N THR A 96 11.40 3.99 0.45
CA THR A 96 12.40 5.04 0.45
C THR A 96 12.32 5.89 1.72
N HIS A 97 11.13 6.32 2.14
CA HIS A 97 10.99 7.11 3.37
C HIS A 97 11.44 6.36 4.63
N LEU A 98 11.14 5.06 4.73
CA LEU A 98 11.62 4.24 5.85
C LEU A 98 13.15 4.19 5.86
N LEU A 99 13.76 3.97 4.70
CA LEU A 99 15.21 3.91 4.57
C LEU A 99 15.87 5.26 4.88
N GLU A 100 15.34 6.36 4.37
CA GLU A 100 15.80 7.73 4.68
C GLU A 100 15.63 8.10 6.17
N SER A 101 14.70 7.45 6.86
CA SER A 101 14.49 7.61 8.32
C SER A 101 15.42 6.70 9.14
N GLY A 102 16.33 5.97 8.50
CA GLY A 102 17.30 5.08 9.16
C GLY A 102 16.76 3.69 9.51
N ALA A 103 15.59 3.29 8.99
CA ALA A 103 15.11 1.93 9.22
C ALA A 103 16.02 0.91 8.53
N ASP A 104 16.37 -0.15 9.25
CA ASP A 104 17.21 -1.22 8.70
C ASP A 104 16.50 -1.92 7.53
N ILE A 105 17.25 -2.06 6.44
CA ILE A 105 16.82 -2.61 5.16
C ILE A 105 16.22 -4.02 5.28
N ARG A 106 16.63 -4.83 6.26
CA ARG A 106 16.06 -6.15 6.58
C ARG A 106 14.63 -6.04 7.10
N TYR A 107 14.33 -5.05 7.93
CA TYR A 107 12.94 -4.79 8.36
C TYR A 107 12.09 -4.31 7.19
N ILE A 108 12.62 -3.42 6.33
CA ILE A 108 11.93 -2.97 5.11
C ILE A 108 11.65 -4.16 4.19
N GLN A 109 12.62 -5.07 4.02
CA GLN A 109 12.48 -6.30 3.24
C GLN A 109 11.33 -7.16 3.77
N GLN A 110 11.24 -7.35 5.09
CA GLN A 110 10.18 -8.13 5.73
C GLN A 110 8.80 -7.47 5.58
N LEU A 111 8.70 -6.16 5.81
CA LEU A 111 7.45 -5.39 5.68
C LEU A 111 6.90 -5.43 4.26
N LEU A 112 7.78 -5.29 3.27
CA LEU A 112 7.43 -5.42 1.85
C LEU A 112 7.29 -6.89 1.41
N GLY A 113 7.78 -7.80 2.23
CA GLY A 113 8.00 -9.23 2.01
C GLY A 113 8.59 -9.53 0.65
N HIS A 114 9.77 -8.96 0.39
CA HIS A 114 10.63 -9.34 -0.71
C HIS A 114 11.39 -10.62 -0.36
N LYS A 115 11.37 -11.59 -1.29
CA LYS A 115 12.08 -12.87 -1.10
C LYS A 115 13.60 -12.65 -1.08
N ASP A 116 14.08 -11.70 -1.87
CA ASP A 116 15.49 -11.37 -2.03
C ASP A 116 15.74 -9.94 -1.53
N LEU A 117 16.85 -9.76 -0.81
CA LEU A 117 17.33 -8.46 -0.37
C LEU A 117 17.66 -7.55 -1.56
N LYS A 118 18.10 -8.11 -2.69
CA LYS A 118 18.40 -7.38 -3.93
C LYS A 118 17.21 -6.55 -4.42
N THR A 119 15.99 -7.06 -4.26
CA THR A 119 14.76 -6.31 -4.61
C THR A 119 14.51 -5.11 -3.68
N THR A 120 15.03 -5.14 -2.45
CA THR A 120 14.92 -4.03 -1.48
C THR A 120 16.07 -3.04 -1.64
N GLN A 121 17.25 -3.50 -2.07
CA GLN A 121 18.41 -2.65 -2.34
C GLN A 121 18.18 -1.61 -3.44
N ILE A 122 17.19 -1.80 -4.33
CA ILE A 122 16.83 -0.77 -5.31
C ILE A 122 16.49 0.59 -4.65
N TYR A 123 16.06 0.58 -3.38
CA TYR A 123 15.73 1.79 -2.62
C TYR A 123 16.95 2.54 -2.09
N THR A 124 18.09 1.88 -1.91
CA THR A 124 19.31 2.51 -1.38
C THR A 124 19.89 3.51 -2.36
N HIS A 125 19.81 3.23 -3.67
CA HIS A 125 20.24 4.17 -4.71
C HIS A 125 19.46 5.49 -4.68
N VAL A 126 18.18 5.45 -4.30
CA VAL A 126 17.30 6.63 -4.25
C VAL A 126 17.44 7.36 -2.91
N ALA A 127 17.61 6.62 -1.82
CA ALA A 127 17.80 7.17 -0.48
C ALA A 127 19.22 7.68 -0.20
N ASN A 128 20.16 7.54 -1.16
CA ASN A 128 21.57 7.87 -1.02
C ASN A 128 21.80 9.38 -0.83
N LYS A 129 21.52 9.87 0.37
CA LYS A 129 21.87 11.21 0.89
C LYS A 129 22.95 11.13 1.97
N ASP A 130 23.34 9.93 2.39
CA ASP A 130 24.09 9.76 3.64
C ASP A 130 25.61 9.72 3.52
N ILE A 131 26.20 9.49 2.33
CA ILE A 131 27.67 9.57 2.20
C ILE A 131 28.18 10.95 2.60
N LYS A 132 27.48 12.02 2.21
CA LYS A 132 27.83 13.40 2.61
C LYS A 132 27.56 13.69 4.08
N LYS A 133 26.69 12.92 4.75
CA LYS A 133 26.38 13.07 6.19
C LYS A 133 27.37 12.28 7.04
N LEU A 134 27.77 11.08 6.62
CA LEU A 134 28.80 10.27 7.24
C LEU A 134 30.16 10.98 7.20
N ALA A 135 30.47 11.67 6.10
CA ALA A 135 31.67 12.50 6.01
C ALA A 135 31.70 13.70 6.98
N LYS A 136 30.61 14.02 7.69
CA LYS A 136 30.57 15.03 8.77
C LYS A 136 30.74 14.43 10.17
N LEU A 137 30.77 13.10 10.27
CA LEU A 137 31.00 12.36 11.52
C LEU A 137 32.45 11.86 11.63
N LEU A 138 33.25 12.06 10.58
CA LEU A 138 34.70 11.91 10.53
C LEU A 138 35.32 13.31 10.52
#